data_AF-A0A415H571-F1
#
_entry.id   AF-A0A415H571-F1
#
_cell.length_a   1.000
_cell.length_b   1.000
_cell.length_c   1.000
_cell.angle_alpha   90.00
_cell.angle_beta   90.00
_cell.angle_gamma   90.00
#
_symmetry.space_group_name_H-M   'P 1'
#
loop_
_entity.id
_entity.type
_entity.pdbx_description
1 polymer ?
#
loop_
_entity_poly.entity_id
_entity_poly.type
_entity_poly.pdbx_seq_one_letter_code
_entity_poly.pdbx_strand_id
1 'polypeptide(L)' 'MNTVEKIDYMIQCLQVAKGEAMFLDEYDSKNWETDMRWLSMHRAPNKALIKDNLRNAARMGFQLANEVK' A
#
# COMPACT_ATOMS: atom_id res chain seq x y z
N MET A 1 2.56 21.10 -5.72
CA MET A 1 1.42 20.22 -6.01
C MET A 1 0.15 21.02 -5.86
N ASN A 2 -0.62 21.17 -6.94
CA ASN A 2 -1.98 21.70 -6.88
C ASN A 2 -2.94 20.66 -6.25
N THR A 3 -4.20 21.04 -6.04
CA THR A 3 -5.23 20.17 -5.44
C THR A 3 -5.34 18.81 -6.15
N VAL A 4 -5.37 18.80 -7.49
CA VAL A 4 -5.49 17.57 -8.28
C VAL A 4 -4.25 16.71 -8.12
N GLU A 5 -3.06 17.28 -8.21
CA GLU A 5 -1.79 16.55 -8.03
C GLU A 5 -1.69 15.93 -6.62
N LYS A 6 -2.19 16.62 -5.59
CA LYS A 6 -2.25 16.09 -4.21
C LYS A 6 -3.20 14.90 -4.11
N ILE A 7 -4.34 14.95 -4.80
CA ILE A 7 -5.29 13.83 -4.90
C ILE A 7 -4.66 12.66 -5.63
N ASP A 8 -4.01 12.91 -6.77
CA ASP A 8 -3.33 11.86 -7.55
C ASP A 8 -2.23 11.16 -6.72
N TYR A 9 -1.46 11.91 -5.94
CA TYR A 9 -0.49 11.34 -5.01
C TYR A 9 -1.15 10.45 -3.95
N MET A 10 -2.26 10.89 -3.35
CA MET A 10 -3.00 10.05 -2.40
C MET A 10 -3.50 8.75 -3.06
N ILE A 11 -4.01 8.83 -4.29
CA ILE A 11 -4.43 7.65 -5.06
C ILE A 11 -3.25 6.70 -5.28
N GLN A 12 -2.08 7.21 -5.67
CA GLN A 12 -0.88 6.39 -5.85
C GLN A 12 -0.46 5.69 -4.55
N CYS A 13 -0.44 6.41 -3.42
CA CYS A 13 -0.18 5.81 -2.12
C CYS A 13 -1.17 4.67 -1.80
N LEU A 14 -2.46 4.89 -2.03
CA LEU A 14 -3.49 3.87 -1.78
C LEU A 14 -3.37 2.68 -2.73
N GLN A 15 -3.00 2.90 -4.00
CA GLN A 15 -2.76 1.82 -4.97
C GLN A 15 -1.59 0.93 -4.55
N VAL A 16 -0.47 1.54 -4.11
CA VAL A 16 0.70 0.80 -3.59
C VAL A 16 0.33 0.01 -2.34
N ALA A 17 -0.35 0.64 -1.37
CA ALA A 17 -0.78 -0.02 -0.15
C ALA A 17 -1.74 -1.20 -0.43
N LYS A 18 -2.70 -1.00 -1.35
CA LYS A 18 -3.64 -2.04 -1.77
C LYS A 18 -2.93 -3.21 -2.45
N GLY A 19 -2.03 -2.95 -3.39
CA GLY A 19 -1.29 -4.00 -4.09
C GLY A 19 -0.47 -4.86 -3.13
N GLU A 20 0.21 -4.22 -2.18
CA GLU A 20 0.99 -4.93 -1.17
C GLU A 20 0.12 -5.70 -0.16
N ALA A 21 -1.03 -5.15 0.22
CA ALA A 21 -1.99 -5.85 1.08
C ALA A 21 -2.59 -7.08 0.40
N MET A 22 -2.94 -6.99 -0.88
CA MET A 22 -3.41 -8.15 -1.65
C MET A 22 -2.35 -9.24 -1.76
N PHE A 23 -1.09 -8.85 -1.98
CA PHE A 23 0.02 -9.82 -2.01
C PHE A 23 0.28 -10.43 -0.63
N LEU A 24 0.13 -9.67 0.45
CA LEU A 24 0.17 -10.20 1.81
C LEU A 24 -0.93 -11.25 2.04
N ASP A 25 -2.16 -10.97 1.63
CA ASP A 25 -3.27 -11.93 1.77
C ASP A 25 -3.01 -13.21 0.96
N GLU A 26 -2.48 -13.07 -0.27
CA GLU A 26 -2.08 -14.25 -1.07
C GLU A 26 -0.95 -15.02 -0.38
N TYR A 27 0.07 -14.33 0.14
CA TYR A 27 1.20 -14.95 0.81
C TYR A 27 0.77 -15.70 2.08
N ASP A 28 -0.05 -15.07 2.92
CA ASP A 28 -0.57 -15.64 4.16
C ASP A 28 -1.56 -16.81 3.88
N SER A 29 -2.10 -16.91 2.66
CA SER A 29 -2.93 -18.06 2.24
C SER A 29 -2.14 -19.31 1.87
N LYS A 30 -0.81 -19.20 1.66
CA LYS A 30 0.04 -20.35 1.28
C LYS A 30 0.44 -21.18 2.48
N ASN A 31 0.59 -22.49 2.28
CA ASN A 31 1.13 -23.40 3.28
C ASN A 31 2.60 -23.70 2.96
N TRP A 32 3.48 -23.56 3.95
CA TRP A 32 4.93 -23.77 3.79
C TRP A 32 5.32 -25.21 3.40
N GLU A 33 4.48 -26.19 3.74
CA GLU A 33 4.73 -27.60 3.45
C GLU A 33 4.36 -27.96 2.00
N THR A 34 3.29 -27.37 1.45
CA THR A 34 2.75 -27.73 0.13
C THR A 34 3.10 -26.72 -0.96
N ASP A 35 3.32 -25.45 -0.61
CA ASP A 35 3.54 -24.35 -1.56
C ASP A 35 4.99 -23.82 -1.56
N MET A 36 5.94 -24.60 -1.03
CA MET A 36 7.33 -24.20 -0.83
C MET A 36 7.98 -23.62 -2.10
N ARG A 37 7.67 -24.15 -3.29
CA ARG A 37 8.19 -23.64 -4.56
C ARG A 37 7.69 -22.23 -4.86
N TRP A 38 6.42 -21.93 -4.60
CA TRP A 38 5.89 -20.59 -4.81
C TRP A 38 6.51 -19.62 -3.81
N LEU A 39 6.56 -20.02 -2.53
CA LEU A 39 7.13 -19.21 -1.44
C LEU A 39 8.63 -18.92 -1.63
N SER A 40 9.39 -19.82 -2.25
CA SER A 40 10.81 -19.59 -2.55
C SER A 40 11.05 -18.71 -3.78
N MET A 41 10.08 -18.63 -4.69
CA MET A 41 10.16 -17.80 -5.90
C MET A 41 9.66 -16.37 -5.69
N HIS A 42 8.93 -16.11 -4.60
CA HIS A 42 8.33 -14.80 -4.32
C HIS A 42 8.97 -14.16 -3.09
N ARG A 43 9.00 -12.83 -3.07
CA ARG A 43 9.49 -12.07 -1.91
C ARG A 43 8.53 -12.17 -0.74
N ALA A 44 9.02 -11.89 0.46
CA ALA A 44 8.16 -11.65 1.61
C ALA A 44 7.35 -10.35 1.43
N PRO A 45 6.12 -10.27 1.95
CA PRO A 45 5.33 -9.04 1.96
C PRO A 45 5.97 -7.95 2.85
N ASN A 46 5.88 -6.70 2.40
CA ASN A 46 6.39 -5.53 3.09
C ASN A 46 5.25 -4.79 3.84
N LYS A 47 5.03 -5.19 5.10
CA LYS A 47 4.02 -4.57 5.96
C LYS A 47 4.32 -3.10 6.30
N ALA A 48 5.57 -2.66 6.23
CA ALA A 48 5.93 -1.25 6.42
C ALA A 48 5.48 -0.41 5.23
N LEU A 49 5.66 -0.90 4.00
CA LEU A 49 5.21 -0.23 2.78
C LEU A 49 3.71 0.06 2.78
N ILE A 50 2.88 -0.88 3.25
CA ILE A 50 1.44 -0.68 3.44
C ILE A 50 1.20 0.48 4.42
N LYS A 51 1.77 0.39 5.63
CA LYS A 51 1.55 1.38 6.70
C LYS A 51 2.02 2.78 6.31
N ASP A 52 3.17 2.89 5.68
CA ASP A 52 3.78 4.17 5.35
C ASP A 52 3.01 4.88 4.23
N ASN A 53 2.55 4.14 3.21
CA ASN A 53 1.70 4.73 2.18
C ASN A 53 0.32 5.15 2.71
N LEU A 54 -0.29 4.37 3.61
CA LEU A 54 -1.53 4.78 4.28
C LEU A 54 -1.34 6.07 5.09
N ARG A 55 -0.23 6.18 5.83
CA ARG A 55 0.12 7.41 6.58
C ARG A 55 0.36 8.60 5.65
N ASN A 56 1.02 8.39 4.52
CA ASN A 56 1.27 9.45 3.54
C ASN A 56 -0.04 9.98 2.95
N ALA A 57 -0.95 9.08 2.54
CA ALA A 57 -2.27 9.46 2.06
C ALA A 57 -3.06 10.24 3.14
N ALA A 58 -3.07 9.74 4.38
CA ALA A 58 -3.77 10.41 5.48
C ALA A 58 -3.21 11.81 5.78
N ARG A 59 -1.88 11.97 5.81
CA ARG A 59 -1.22 13.28 6.03
C ARG A 59 -1.55 14.26 4.91
N MET A 60 -1.47 13.83 3.65
CA MET A 60 -1.79 14.68 2.51
C MET A 60 -3.27 15.08 2.51
N GLY A 61 -4.17 14.15 2.83
CA GLY A 61 -5.60 14.42 2.93
C GLY A 61 -5.92 15.45 4.01
N PHE A 62 -5.28 15.32 5.18
CA PHE A 62 -5.42 16.30 6.26
C PHE A 62 -4.91 17.69 5.85
N GLN A 63 -3.75 17.77 5.18
CA GLN A 63 -3.23 19.04 4.69
C GLN A 63 -4.17 19.67 3.65
N LEU A 64 -4.56 18.91 2.64
CA LEU A 64 -5.41 19.40 1.54
C LEU A 64 -6.78 19.87 2.04
N ALA A 65 -7.40 19.15 2.97
CA ALA A 65 -8.69 19.54 3.56
C ALA A 65 -8.64 20.91 4.26
N ASN A 66 -7.48 21.32 4.78
CA ASN A 66 -7.30 22.64 5.39
C ASN A 66 -6.89 23.73 4.37
N GLU A 67 -6.48 23.35 3.17
CA GLU A 67 -6.11 24.28 2.09
C GLU A 67 -7.29 24.62 1.18
N VAL A 68 -8.20 23.67 0.96
CA VAL A 68 -9.46 23.89 0.24
C VAL A 68 -10.37 24.72 1.14
N LYS A 69 -10.60 26.00 0.76
CA LYS A 69 -11.51 26.93 1.45
C LYS A 69 -12.86 27.00 0.75
#